data_AF-A0A223KQH8-F1
#
_entry.id   AF-A0A223KQH8-F1
#
_cell.length_a   1.000
_cell.length_b   1.000
_cell.length_c   1.000
_cell.angle_alpha   90.00
_cell.angle_beta   90.00
_cell.angle_gamma   90.00
#
_symmetry.space_group_name_H-M   'P 1'
#
loop_
_entity.id
_entity.type
_entity.pdbx_description
1 polymer ?
#
loop_
_entity_poly.entity_id
_entity_poly.type
_entity_poly.pdbx_seq_one_letter_code
_entity_poly.pdbx_strand_id
1 'polypeptide(L)' 'MMFKVKLFDVKGKELEIENKIIGELVFESKQAFDHFINAIRECLPPDFQYKVISKKVNSNNDKK' A
#
# COMPACT_ATOMS: atom_id res chain seq x y z
N MET A 1 -7.31 -1.57 11.96
CA MET A 1 -6.48 -2.55 11.20
C MET A 1 -5.71 -1.72 10.20
N MET A 2 -4.38 -1.78 10.19
CA MET A 2 -3.57 -0.83 9.42
C MET A 2 -2.98 -1.55 8.20
N PHE A 3 -3.16 -0.98 7.01
CA PHE A 3 -2.65 -1.50 5.75
C PHE A 3 -1.51 -0.63 5.28
N LYS A 4 -0.32 -1.20 5.16
CA LYS A 4 0.83 -0.54 4.55
C LYS A 4 0.97 -1.05 3.12
N VAL A 5 1.14 -0.16 2.16
CA VAL A 5 1.27 -0.51 0.74
C VAL A 5 2.55 0.08 0.21
N LYS A 6 3.30 -0.75 -0.53
CA LYS A 6 4.41 -0.30 -1.38
C LYS A 6 4.10 -0.65 -2.82
N LEU A 7 4.33 0.30 -3.72
CA LEU A 7 4.12 0.14 -5.15
C LEU A 7 5.48 -0.08 -5.83
N PHE A 8 5.49 -0.98 -6.81
CA PHE A 8 6.66 -1.35 -7.57
C PHE A 8 6.33 -1.35 -9.07
N ASP A 9 7.30 -0.91 -9.86
CA ASP A 9 7.30 -1.05 -11.31
C ASP A 9 7.48 -2.53 -11.72
N VAL A 10 7.29 -2.85 -13.00
CA VAL A 10 7.47 -4.19 -13.59
C VAL A 10 8.86 -4.78 -13.31
N LYS A 11 9.87 -3.92 -13.10
CA LYS A 11 11.25 -4.31 -12.76
C LYS A 11 11.49 -4.52 -11.26
N GLY A 12 10.46 -4.42 -10.42
CA GLY A 12 10.55 -4.54 -8.96
C GLY A 12 11.19 -3.32 -8.26
N LYS A 13 11.33 -2.19 -8.95
CA LYS A 13 11.78 -0.93 -8.37
C LYS A 13 10.61 -0.16 -7.78
N GLU A 14 10.81 0.58 -6.69
CA GLU A 14 9.75 1.42 -6.12
C GLU A 14 9.23 2.42 -7.16
N LEU A 15 7.91 2.57 -7.24
CA LEU A 15 7.26 3.30 -8.31
C LEU A 15 7.39 4.82 -8.06
N GLU A 16 7.88 5.54 -9.07
CA GLU A 16 8.15 6.98 -9.01
C GLU A 16 7.06 7.72 -9.80
N ILE A 17 6.32 8.63 -9.15
CA ILE A 17 5.34 9.51 -9.79
C ILE A 17 5.82 10.94 -9.61
N GLU A 18 5.92 11.68 -10.71
CA GLU A 18 6.38 13.09 -10.71
C GLU A 18 7.73 13.30 -9.98
N ASN A 19 8.71 12.43 -10.25
CA ASN A 19 10.03 12.43 -9.59
C ASN A 19 9.99 12.27 -8.06
N LYS A 20 8.88 11.76 -7.52
CA LYS A 20 8.74 11.37 -6.12
C LYS A 20 8.50 9.88 -6.05
N ILE A 21 9.37 9.21 -5.29
CA ILE A 21 9.15 7.81 -4.94
C ILE A 21 7.86 7.77 -4.11
N ILE A 22 6.85 7.06 -4.60
CA ILE A 22 5.70 6.72 -3.78
C ILE A 22 6.21 5.70 -2.77
N GLY A 23 6.62 6.22 -1.62
CA GLY A 23 7.13 5.42 -0.52
C GLY A 23 6.05 4.56 0.12
N GLU A 24 6.16 4.34 1.42
CA GLU A 24 5.18 3.55 2.16
C GLU A 24 3.88 4.35 2.36
N LEU A 25 2.79 3.88 1.75
CA LEU A 25 1.45 4.42 1.99
C LEU A 25 0.78 3.67 3.13
N VAL A 26 0.19 4.40 4.07
CA VAL A 26 -0.47 3.83 5.24
C VAL A 26 -1.95 4.16 5.20
N PHE A 27 -2.79 3.12 5.24
CA PHE A 27 -4.24 3.22 5.26
C PHE A 27 -4.78 2.65 6.57
N GLU A 28 -5.67 3.39 7.22
CA GLU A 28 -6.29 2.99 8.49
C GLU A 28 -7.56 2.14 8.30
N SER A 29 -8.06 2.07 7.06
CA SER A 29 -9.28 1.38 6.67
C SER A 29 -9.05 0.53 5.43
N LYS A 30 -9.66 -0.66 5.41
CA LYS A 30 -9.68 -1.51 4.21
C LYS A 30 -10.36 -0.81 3.03
N GLN A 31 -11.41 -0.05 3.31
CA GLN A 31 -12.14 0.70 2.29
C GLN A 31 -11.25 1.76 1.62
N ALA A 32 -10.45 2.49 2.40
CA ALA A 32 -9.52 3.49 1.88
C ALA A 32 -8.43 2.84 1.02
N PHE A 33 -7.94 1.68 1.45
CA PHE A 33 -7.01 0.86 0.67
C PHE A 33 -7.63 0.39 -0.66
N ASP A 34 -8.83 -0.20 -0.64
CA ASP A 34 -9.50 -0.72 -1.84
C ASP A 34 -9.81 0.41 -2.83
N HIS A 35 -10.27 1.58 -2.35
CA HIS A 35 -10.48 2.76 -3.20
C HIS A 35 -9.18 3.23 -3.85
N PHE A 36 -8.08 3.29 -3.08
CA PHE A 36 -6.79 3.70 -3.61
C PHE A 36 -6.29 2.75 -4.68
N ILE A 37 -6.30 1.43 -4.43
CA ILE A 37 -5.87 0.42 -5.40
C ILE A 37 -6.70 0.50 -6.69
N ASN A 38 -8.03 0.63 -6.57
CA ASN A 38 -8.88 0.77 -7.75
C ASN A 38 -8.56 2.04 -8.54
N ALA A 39 -8.37 3.18 -7.87
CA ALA A 39 -8.03 4.43 -8.54
C ALA A 39 -6.68 4.36 -9.26
N ILE A 40 -5.65 3.80 -8.63
CA ILE A 40 -4.33 3.70 -9.27
C ILE A 40 -4.29 2.64 -10.38
N ARG A 41 -5.17 1.62 -10.36
CA ARG A 41 -5.22 0.62 -11.44
C ARG A 41 -5.62 1.22 -12.79
N GLU A 42 -6.37 2.33 -12.78
CA GLU A 42 -6.72 3.05 -14.02
C GLU A 42 -5.59 3.97 -14.49
N CYS A 43 -4.72 4.41 -13.57
CA CYS A 43 -3.65 5.36 -13.85
C CYS A 43 -2.28 4.71 -14.08
N LEU A 44 -2.04 3.53 -13.51
CA LEU A 44 -0.77 2.81 -13.58
C LEU A 44 -0.77 1.76 -14.70
N PRO A 45 0.41 1.44 -15.28
CA PRO A 45 0.54 0.37 -16.25
C PRO A 45 0.01 -0.95 -15.67
N PRO A 46 -0.72 -1.77 -16.42
CA PRO A 46 -1.37 -2.99 -15.89
C PRO A 46 -0.42 -3.99 -15.23
N ASP A 47 0.88 -3.89 -15.55
CA ASP A 47 1.96 -4.73 -15.02
C ASP A 47 2.58 -4.21 -13.71
N PHE A 48 2.06 -3.12 -13.13
CA PHE A 48 2.54 -2.64 -11.83
C PHE A 48 2.30 -3.70 -10.74
N GLN A 49 3.22 -3.75 -9.79
CA GLN A 49 3.13 -4.68 -8.66
C GLN A 49 2.94 -3.89 -7.37
N TYR A 50 2.23 -4.47 -6.40
CA TYR A 50 2.11 -3.86 -5.08
C TYR A 50 2.18 -4.91 -3.98
N LYS A 51 2.77 -4.52 -2.85
CA LYS A 51 2.86 -5.37 -1.66
C LYS A 51 2.06 -4.76 -0.53
N VAL A 52 1.07 -5.50 -0.05
CA VAL A 52 0.27 -5.13 1.12
C VAL A 52 0.85 -5.79 2.36
N ILE A 53 1.23 -4.96 3.32
CA ILE A 53 1.66 -5.38 4.66
C ILE A 53 0.52 -4.99 5.61
N SER A 54 -0.41 -5.92 5.84
CA SER A 54 -1.44 -5.71 6.86
C SER A 54 -0.84 -5.97 8.24
N LYS A 55 -0.77 -4.95 9.09
CA LYS A 55 -0.51 -5.17 10.51
C LYS A 55 -1.85 -5.40 11.19
N LYS A 56 -2.14 -6.66 11.53
CA LYS A 56 -3.18 -6.94 12.55
C LYS A 56 -2.68 -6.21 13.80
N VAL A 57 -3.42 -5.19 14.23
CA VAL A 57 -3.19 -4.59 15.54
C VAL A 57 -3.60 -5.69 16.52
N ASN A 58 -2.64 -6.49 16.95
CA ASN A 58 -2.89 -7.42 18.03
C ASN A 58 -3.00 -6.54 19.27
N SER A 59 -4.23 -6.21 19.67
CA SER A 59 -4.53 -5.69 21.00
C SER A 59 -4.28 -6.83 21.99
N ASN A 60 -3.02 -7.19 22.19
CA ASN A 60 -2.64 -7.93 23.37
C ASN A 60 -2.60 -6.90 24.51
N ASN A 61 -3.61 -6.98 25.36
CA ASN A 61 -3.51 -6.63 26.77
C ASN A 61 -2.23 -7.29 27.32
N ASP A 62 -1.11 -6.58 27.33
CA ASP A 62 -0.03 -6.91 28.25
C ASP A 62 -0.40 -6.26 29.59
N LYS A 63 -1.27 -6.96 30.30
CA LYS A 63 -1.55 -6.71 31.71
C LYS A 63 -0.48 -7.48 32.47
N LYS A 64 0.56 -6.80 32.94
CA LYS A 64 1.43 -7.31 33.99
C LYS A 64 1.81 -6.20 34.95
#